data_AF-A0A7K6AP92-F1
#
_entry.id   AF-A0A7K6AP92-F1
#
_cell.length_a   1.000
_cell.length_b   1.000
_cell.length_c   1.000
_cell.angle_alpha   90.00
_cell.angle_beta   90.00
_cell.angle_gamma   90.00
#
_symmetry.space_group_name_H-M   'P 1'
#
loop_
_entity.id
_entity.type
_entity.pdbx_description
1 polymer ?
#
loop_
_entity_poly.entity_id
_entity_poly.type
_entity_poly.pdbx_seq_one_letter_code
_entity_poly.pdbx_strand_id
1 'polypeptide(L)'
;PAWLRRLCGQLLSKRLMRPNGVQAVVRGIMEGTGGGAGAEAAAVDWRKCDAVAKILASCPQQCLSLEDYYKLVCPQILDLLHIQDKLTARQFQRVATTTLLTMVKEHPQLAEEYLLQPLLAPLLRCSE
;
A
#
# COMPACT_ATOMS: atom_id res chain seq x y z
N PRO A 1 -8.38 4.06 24.03
CA PRO A 1 -7.89 2.99 24.95
C PRO A 1 -6.90 2.04 24.25
N ALA A 2 -5.89 1.51 24.95
CA ALA A 2 -4.86 0.64 24.34
C ALA A 2 -5.45 -0.64 23.74
N TRP A 3 -6.44 -1.25 24.41
CA TRP A 3 -7.13 -2.45 23.93
C TRP A 3 -7.83 -2.23 22.59
N LEU A 4 -8.47 -1.08 22.39
CA LEU A 4 -9.18 -0.75 21.15
C LEU A 4 -8.19 -0.59 20.00
N ARG A 5 -7.07 0.11 20.24
CA ARG A 5 -6.01 0.27 19.24
C ARG A 5 -5.45 -1.10 18.80
N ARG A 6 -5.24 -2.02 19.75
CA ARG A 6 -4.78 -3.38 19.46
C ARG A 6 -5.79 -4.14 18.61
N LEU A 7 -7.08 -4.09 18.96
CA LEU A 7 -8.14 -4.78 18.22
C LEU A 7 -8.28 -4.20 16.80
N CYS A 8 -8.30 -2.88 16.65
CA CYS A 8 -8.36 -2.24 15.34
C CYS A 8 -7.13 -2.59 14.48
N GLY A 9 -5.93 -2.61 15.06
CA GLY A 9 -4.72 -3.07 14.38
C GLY A 9 -4.86 -4.50 13.87
N GLN A 10 -5.32 -5.42 14.72
CA GLN A 10 -5.56 -6.82 14.34
C GLN A 10 -6.57 -6.95 13.19
N LEU A 11 -7.67 -6.20 13.22
CA LEU A 11 -8.69 -6.23 12.17
C LEU A 11 -8.14 -5.66 10.85
N LEU A 12 -7.38 -4.57 10.93
CA LEU A 12 -6.75 -3.95 9.77
C LEU A 12 -5.73 -4.89 9.11
N SER A 13 -4.85 -5.52 9.89
CA SER A 13 -3.87 -6.49 9.39
C SER A 13 -4.54 -7.69 8.73
N LYS A 14 -5.59 -8.26 9.37
CA LYS A 14 -6.41 -9.32 8.77
C LYS A 14 -7.04 -8.88 7.46
N ARG A 15 -7.42 -7.61 7.31
CA ARG A 15 -7.99 -7.11 6.06
C ARG A 15 -6.93 -6.97 4.98
N LEU A 16 -5.76 -6.39 5.30
CA LEU A 16 -4.66 -6.16 4.37
C LEU A 16 -4.14 -7.46 3.73
N MET A 17 -4.04 -8.52 4.52
CA MET A 17 -3.52 -9.82 4.08
C MET A 17 -4.51 -10.66 3.27
N ARG A 18 -5.78 -10.23 3.13
CA ARG A 18 -6.75 -10.89 2.26
C ARG A 18 -6.58 -10.39 0.81
N PRO A 19 -7.01 -11.18 -0.20
CA PRO A 19 -7.10 -10.69 -1.58
C PRO A 19 -7.89 -9.37 -1.67
N ASN A 20 -7.37 -8.42 -2.45
CA ASN A 20 -7.90 -7.05 -2.59
C ASN A 20 -7.99 -6.26 -1.26
N GLY A 21 -7.29 -6.71 -0.23
CA GLY A 21 -7.24 -6.11 1.10
C GLY A 21 -6.61 -4.72 1.08
N VAL A 22 -5.47 -4.58 0.42
CA VAL A 22 -4.76 -3.30 0.26
C VAL A 22 -5.66 -2.30 -0.43
N GLN A 23 -6.20 -2.64 -1.59
CA GLN A 23 -7.10 -1.76 -2.35
C GLN A 23 -8.31 -1.32 -1.51
N ALA A 24 -8.93 -2.24 -0.76
CA ALA A 24 -10.06 -1.90 0.10
C ALA A 24 -9.70 -0.91 1.21
N VAL A 25 -8.52 -1.05 1.82
CA VAL A 25 -8.03 -0.11 2.84
C VAL A 25 -7.73 1.26 2.22
N VAL A 26 -7.05 1.29 1.07
CA VAL A 26 -6.76 2.54 0.36
C VAL A 26 -8.07 3.25 -0.01
N ARG A 27 -9.04 2.55 -0.63
CA ARG A 27 -10.37 3.12 -0.97
C ARG A 27 -11.07 3.65 0.27
N GLY A 28 -11.15 2.86 1.35
CA GLY A 28 -11.84 3.29 2.57
C GLY A 28 -11.27 4.58 3.18
N ILE A 29 -9.96 4.78 3.09
CA ILE A 29 -9.29 5.98 3.63
C ILE A 29 -9.35 7.17 2.67
N MET A 30 -9.30 6.92 1.35
CA MET A 30 -9.41 7.98 0.33
C MET A 30 -10.85 8.48 0.17
N GLU A 31 -11.82 7.57 0.09
CA GLU A 31 -13.22 7.86 -0.23
C GLU A 31 -14.05 8.22 1.02
N GLY A 32 -13.62 7.80 2.22
CA GLY A 32 -14.34 8.00 3.47
C GLY A 32 -14.33 9.43 4.02
N THR A 33 -13.69 10.37 3.34
CA THR A 33 -13.57 11.77 3.76
C THR A 33 -14.12 12.67 2.67
N GLY A 34 -15.30 13.27 2.91
CA GLY A 34 -16.05 14.06 1.94
C GLY A 34 -15.18 15.02 1.12
N GLY A 35 -15.42 15.03 -0.19
CA GLY A 35 -14.68 15.82 -1.18
C GLY A 35 -14.84 17.32 -0.98
N GLY A 36 -13.83 17.94 -0.37
CA GLY A 36 -13.60 19.37 -0.54
C GLY A 36 -12.88 19.61 -1.88
N ALA A 37 -13.17 20.72 -2.55
CA ALA A 37 -12.42 21.17 -3.71
C ALA A 37 -11.38 22.22 -3.29
N GLY A 38 -10.18 22.17 -3.88
CA GLY A 38 -9.14 23.19 -3.70
C GLY A 38 -7.81 22.68 -3.15
N ALA A 39 -6.86 23.59 -2.94
CA ALA A 39 -5.49 23.26 -2.53
C ALA A 39 -5.42 22.58 -1.14
N GLU A 40 -6.32 22.94 -0.23
CA GLU A 40 -6.39 22.30 1.10
C GLU A 40 -6.85 20.85 1.00
N ALA A 41 -7.82 20.54 0.14
CA ALA A 41 -8.25 19.17 -0.11
C ALA A 41 -7.12 18.33 -0.73
N ALA A 42 -6.38 18.89 -1.69
CA ALA A 42 -5.22 18.23 -2.29
C ALA A 42 -4.09 17.99 -1.27
N ALA A 43 -3.84 18.92 -0.36
CA ALA A 43 -2.84 18.76 0.72
C ALA A 43 -3.26 17.71 1.75
N VAL A 44 -4.55 17.65 2.08
CA VAL A 44 -5.15 16.63 2.94
C VAL A 44 -5.04 15.25 2.30
N ASP A 45 -5.29 15.13 0.99
CA ASP A 45 -5.17 13.86 0.26
C ASP A 45 -3.73 13.35 0.20
N TRP A 46 -2.75 14.24 0.06
CA TRP A 46 -1.32 13.90 0.18
C TRP A 46 -1.00 13.27 1.54
N ARG A 47 -1.42 13.91 2.64
CA ARG A 47 -1.14 13.41 3.99
C ARG A 47 -1.80 12.07 4.25
N LYS A 48 -3.00 11.84 3.70
CA LYS A 48 -3.64 10.52 3.77
C LYS A 48 -2.85 9.49 2.98
N CYS A 49 -2.40 9.82 1.76
CA CYS A 49 -1.57 8.89 0.97
C CYS A 49 -0.32 8.47 1.74
N ASP A 50 0.39 9.42 2.36
CA ASP A 50 1.59 9.14 3.16
C ASP A 50 1.27 8.29 4.40
N ALA A 51 0.16 8.57 5.10
CA ALA A 51 -0.28 7.77 6.23
C ALA A 51 -0.61 6.33 5.83
N VAL A 52 -1.32 6.14 4.72
CA VAL A 52 -1.64 4.80 4.20
C VAL A 52 -0.37 4.07 3.77
N ALA A 53 0.53 4.75 3.06
CA ALA A 53 1.80 4.13 2.65
C ALA A 53 2.62 3.64 3.84
N LYS A 54 2.68 4.43 4.92
CA LYS A 54 3.32 4.00 6.19
C LYS A 54 2.67 2.78 6.81
N ILE A 55 1.33 2.73 6.80
CA ILE A 55 0.58 1.56 7.28
C ILE A 55 0.94 0.32 6.44
N LEU A 56 0.99 0.45 5.12
CA LEU A 56 1.26 -0.66 4.22
C LEU A 56 2.72 -1.15 4.29
N ALA A 57 3.67 -0.24 4.45
CA ALA A 57 5.09 -0.58 4.59
C ALA A 57 5.40 -1.25 5.95
N SER A 58 4.62 -0.93 6.98
CA SER A 58 4.83 -1.48 8.33
C SER A 58 4.28 -2.90 8.44
N CYS A 59 5.16 -3.88 8.62
CA CYS A 59 4.74 -5.25 8.91
C CYS A 59 3.99 -5.32 10.27
N PRO A 60 2.76 -5.85 10.32
CA PRO A 60 2.03 -6.00 11.56
C PRO A 60 2.74 -6.94 12.54
N GLN A 61 2.72 -6.58 13.82
CA GLN A 61 3.26 -7.43 14.90
C GLN A 61 2.57 -8.81 15.00
N GLN A 62 1.39 -8.96 14.40
CA GLN A 62 0.62 -10.20 14.42
C GLN A 62 0.92 -11.12 13.24
N CYS A 63 1.76 -10.70 12.28
CA CYS A 63 2.25 -11.56 11.22
C CYS A 63 3.29 -12.54 11.78
N LEU A 64 3.24 -13.79 11.31
CA LEU A 64 4.17 -14.84 11.74
C LEU A 64 5.59 -14.59 11.23
N SER A 65 5.70 -14.01 10.03
CA SER A 65 6.97 -13.59 9.45
C SER A 65 6.78 -12.32 8.60
N LEU A 66 7.87 -11.58 8.44
CA LEU A 66 7.95 -10.45 7.53
C LEU A 66 7.79 -10.89 6.06
N GLU A 67 8.36 -12.04 5.71
CA GLU A 67 8.30 -12.60 4.36
C GLU A 67 6.87 -12.98 3.95
N ASP A 68 6.09 -13.60 4.84
CA ASP A 68 4.68 -13.91 4.57
C ASP A 68 3.86 -12.65 4.32
N TYR A 69 4.16 -11.57 5.02
CA TYR A 69 3.52 -10.28 4.78
C TYR A 69 3.87 -9.75 3.39
N TYR A 70 5.15 -9.76 3.00
CA TYR A 70 5.61 -9.32 1.68
C TYR A 70 4.96 -10.17 0.57
N LYS A 71 4.97 -11.50 0.69
CA LYS A 71 4.32 -12.43 -0.26
C LYS A 71 2.85 -12.08 -0.52
N LEU A 72 2.11 -11.70 0.52
CA LEU A 72 0.67 -11.42 0.41
C LEU A 72 0.36 -9.98 -0.01
N VAL A 73 1.19 -9.01 0.38
CA VAL A 73 0.89 -7.58 0.24
C VAL A 73 1.57 -6.95 -0.98
N CYS A 74 2.78 -7.35 -1.32
CA CYS A 74 3.54 -6.77 -2.43
C CYS A 74 2.83 -6.90 -3.80
N PRO A 75 2.25 -8.06 -4.18
CA PRO A 75 1.48 -8.15 -5.42
C PRO A 75 0.31 -7.16 -5.45
N GLN A 76 -0.42 -7.01 -4.34
CA GLN A 76 -1.53 -6.07 -4.25
C GLN A 76 -1.08 -4.60 -4.34
N ILE A 77 0.13 -4.27 -3.87
CA ILE A 77 0.72 -2.93 -4.03
C ILE A 77 1.00 -2.66 -5.52
N LEU A 78 1.53 -3.64 -6.24
CA LEU A 78 1.77 -3.52 -7.68
C LEU A 78 0.45 -3.38 -8.46
N ASP A 79 -0.61 -4.05 -8.04
CA ASP A 79 -1.94 -3.91 -8.66
C ASP A 79 -2.48 -2.47 -8.55
N LEU A 80 -2.12 -1.73 -7.49
CA LEU A 80 -2.54 -0.33 -7.36
C LEU A 80 -1.99 0.57 -8.48
N LEU A 81 -0.81 0.25 -9.03
CA LEU A 81 -0.22 0.99 -10.15
C LEU A 81 -1.03 0.85 -11.44
N HIS A 82 -1.83 -0.22 -11.55
CA HIS A 82 -2.64 -0.54 -12.72
C HIS A 82 -4.06 0.06 -12.68
N ILE A 83 -4.45 0.71 -11.57
CA ILE A 83 -5.79 1.31 -11.44
C ILE A 83 -5.92 2.52 -12.36
N GLN A 84 -6.89 2.47 -13.28
CA GLN A 84 -7.12 3.50 -14.30
C GLN A 84 -8.27 4.47 -13.97
N ASP A 85 -8.89 4.35 -12.80
CA ASP A 85 -9.98 5.24 -12.40
C ASP A 85 -9.50 6.69 -12.34
N LYS A 86 -10.09 7.57 -13.17
CA LYS A 86 -9.57 8.95 -13.36
C LYS A 86 -9.58 9.79 -12.10
N LEU A 87 -10.47 9.48 -11.14
CA LEU A 87 -10.63 10.26 -9.92
C LEU A 87 -9.64 9.84 -8.84
N THR A 88 -9.33 8.55 -8.75
CA THR A 88 -8.54 7.98 -7.66
C THR A 88 -7.14 7.49 -8.09
N ALA A 89 -6.90 7.25 -9.38
CA ALA A 89 -5.66 6.66 -9.89
C ALA A 89 -4.40 7.36 -9.38
N ARG A 90 -4.40 8.70 -9.29
CA ARG A 90 -3.24 9.45 -8.78
C ARG A 90 -2.96 9.15 -7.31
N GLN A 91 -3.99 9.07 -6.47
CA GLN A 91 -3.85 8.73 -5.06
C GLN A 91 -3.36 7.29 -4.91
N PHE A 92 -3.92 6.36 -5.68
CA PHE A 92 -3.49 4.96 -5.71
C PHE A 92 -2.01 4.80 -6.11
N GLN A 93 -1.60 5.44 -7.20
CA GLN A 93 -0.21 5.45 -7.67
C GLN A 93 0.75 6.06 -6.64
N ARG A 94 0.32 7.13 -5.95
CA ARG A 94 1.13 7.76 -4.91
C ARG A 94 1.30 6.84 -3.71
N VAL A 95 0.22 6.25 -3.20
CA VAL A 95 0.30 5.26 -2.12
C VAL A 95 1.22 4.12 -2.52
N ALA A 96 1.04 3.55 -3.71
CA ALA A 96 1.85 2.44 -4.21
C ALA A 96 3.35 2.80 -4.25
N THR A 97 3.70 3.90 -4.92
CA THR A 97 5.09 4.35 -5.08
C THR A 97 5.75 4.69 -3.75
N THR A 98 5.04 5.37 -2.84
CA THR A 98 5.58 5.70 -1.51
C THR A 98 5.76 4.45 -0.65
N THR A 99 4.84 3.48 -0.73
CA THR A 99 4.95 2.19 -0.03
C THR A 99 6.15 1.40 -0.55
N LEU A 100 6.24 1.24 -1.88
CA LEU A 100 7.37 0.61 -2.57
C LEU A 100 8.71 1.20 -2.13
N LEU A 101 8.84 2.54 -2.19
CA LEU A 101 10.06 3.23 -1.81
C LEU A 101 10.45 2.96 -0.35
N THR A 102 9.46 2.88 0.54
CA THR A 102 9.69 2.62 1.98
C THR A 102 10.13 1.18 2.19
N MET A 103 9.43 0.21 1.59
CA MET A 103 9.75 -1.22 1.70
C MET A 103 11.13 -1.55 1.12
N VAL A 104 11.52 -0.91 0.02
CA VAL A 104 12.87 -1.03 -0.59
C VAL A 104 13.96 -0.50 0.35
N LYS A 105 13.69 0.61 1.05
CA LYS A 105 14.66 1.18 2.00
C LYS A 105 14.80 0.35 3.28
N GLU A 106 13.70 -0.20 3.78
CA GLU A 106 13.68 -0.93 5.06
C GLU A 106 14.15 -2.38 4.91
N HIS A 107 13.73 -3.07 3.85
CA HIS A 107 14.01 -4.49 3.63
C HIS A 107 14.37 -4.77 2.16
N PRO A 108 15.56 -4.35 1.70
CA PRO A 108 15.92 -4.34 0.29
C PRO A 108 15.89 -5.74 -0.35
N GLN A 109 16.32 -6.80 0.35
CA GLN A 109 16.33 -8.16 -0.20
C GLN A 109 14.91 -8.67 -0.48
N LEU A 110 14.00 -8.49 0.48
CA LEU A 110 12.59 -8.89 0.31
C LEU A 110 11.89 -8.01 -0.73
N ALA A 111 12.19 -6.70 -0.75
CA ALA A 111 11.62 -5.81 -1.75
C ALA A 111 12.14 -6.11 -3.17
N GLU A 112 13.39 -6.54 -3.30
CA GLU A 112 13.92 -6.98 -4.59
C GLU A 112 13.12 -8.17 -5.13
N GLU A 113 12.95 -9.21 -4.32
CA GLU A 113 12.23 -10.44 -4.69
C GLU A 113 10.74 -10.20 -4.95
N TYR A 114 10.04 -9.51 -4.05
CA TYR A 114 8.58 -9.42 -4.09
C TYR A 114 8.03 -8.16 -4.76
N LEU A 115 8.85 -7.13 -5.01
CA LEU A 115 8.43 -5.89 -5.66
C LEU A 115 9.20 -5.58 -6.93
N LEU A 116 10.53 -5.47 -6.87
CA LEU A 116 11.32 -4.98 -8.00
C LEU A 116 11.43 -5.99 -9.13
N GLN A 117 11.73 -7.26 -8.83
CA GLN A 117 11.79 -8.32 -9.83
C GLN A 117 10.47 -8.47 -10.60
N PRO A 118 9.29 -8.59 -9.94
CA PRO A 118 8.01 -8.63 -10.66
C PRO A 118 7.73 -7.38 -11.49
N LEU A 119 8.05 -6.20 -10.97
CA LEU A 119 7.83 -4.92 -11.66
C LEU A 119 8.71 -4.78 -12.92
N LEU A 120 9.96 -5.24 -12.84
CA LEU A 120 10.94 -5.11 -13.92
C LEU A 120 10.95 -6.29 -14.89
N ALA A 121 10.38 -7.45 -14.51
CA ALA A 121 10.36 -8.65 -15.35
C ALA A 121 9.84 -8.40 -16.78
N PRO A 122 8.78 -7.60 -17.02
CA PRO A 122 8.35 -7.29 -18.39
C PRO A 122 9.39 -6.51 -19.19
N LEU A 123 10.12 -5.59 -18.54
CA LEU A 123 11.16 -4.78 -19.20
C LEU A 123 12.40 -5.61 -19.54
N LEU A 124 12.79 -6.53 -18.64
CA LEU A 124 13.93 -7.42 -18.86
C LEU A 124 13.69 -8.34 -20.08
N ARG A 125 12.47 -8.85 -20.25
CA ARG A 125 12.09 -9.65 -21.43
C ARG A 125 12.13 -8.89 -22.75
N CYS A 126 12.08 -7.56 -22.71
CA CYS A 126 12.25 -6.72 -23.90
C CYS A 126 13.72 -6.45 -24.24
N SER A 127 14.66 -6.83 -23.36
CA SER A 127 16.10 -6.66 -23.56
C SER A 127 16.83 -7.93 -24.00
N GLU A 128 16.13 -9.06 -24.00
CA GLU A 128 16.55 -10.33 -24.62
C GLU A 128 16.13 -10.37 -26.09
#